data_AF-A0A918PT20-F1
#
_entry.id   AF-A0A918PT20-F1
#
_cell.length_a   1.000
_cell.length_b   1.000
_cell.length_c   1.000
_cell.angle_alpha   90.00
_cell.angle_beta   90.00
_cell.angle_gamma   90.00
#
_symmetry.space_group_name_H-M   'P 1'
#
loop_
_entity.id
_entity.type
_entity.pdbx_description
1 polymer ?
#
loop_
_entity_poly.entity_id
_entity_poly.type
_entity_poly.pdbx_seq_one_letter_code
_entity_poly.pdbx_strand_id
1 'polypeptide(L)'
;MLVKNITNGPKGLNALAGQVVLEPGQTADVEISDDELKASKATKWFAFAKDAEKADKTEAAADDEVAKLREEVAALKAANDKLKADADKTEAAAKAAATGQGGEKK
;
A
#
# COMPACT_ATOMS: atom_id res chain seq x y z
N MET A 1 -14.32 -7.84 -2.09
CA MET A 1 -15.14 -6.60 -2.10
C MET A 1 -14.90 -5.90 -0.78
N LEU A 2 -14.60 -4.59 -0.78
CA LEU A 2 -14.43 -3.86 0.49
C LEU A 2 -15.78 -3.53 1.11
N VAL A 3 -15.91 -3.84 2.40
CA VAL A 3 -17.10 -3.59 3.21
C VAL A 3 -16.69 -2.86 4.48
N LYS A 4 -17.33 -1.73 4.77
CA LYS A 4 -17.09 -0.92 5.98
C LYS A 4 -18.30 -0.94 6.89
N ASN A 5 -18.13 -1.21 8.18
CA ASN A 5 -19.18 -1.00 9.19
C ASN A 5 -19.33 0.50 9.47
N ILE A 6 -20.50 1.07 9.17
CA ILE A 6 -20.80 2.50 9.36
C ILE A 6 -21.62 2.77 10.63
N THR A 7 -21.82 1.76 11.47
CA THR A 7 -22.57 1.87 12.73
C THR A 7 -21.64 2.01 13.94
N ASN A 8 -22.20 2.38 15.08
CA ASN A 8 -21.46 2.56 16.34
C ASN A 8 -21.21 1.24 17.11
N GLY A 9 -21.69 0.10 16.60
CA GLY A 9 -21.53 -1.20 17.26
C GLY A 9 -20.96 -2.26 16.31
N PRO A 10 -20.40 -3.36 16.84
CA PRO A 10 -19.89 -4.44 16.01
C PRO A 10 -21.02 -5.10 15.21
N LYS A 11 -20.75 -5.41 13.94
CA LYS A 11 -21.74 -6.03 13.05
C LYS A 11 -21.15 -7.26 12.38
N GLY A 12 -21.95 -8.32 12.40
CA GLY A 12 -21.67 -9.54 11.66
C GLY A 12 -22.14 -9.43 10.22
N LEU A 13 -21.31 -9.93 9.30
CA LEU A 13 -21.57 -10.07 7.88
C LEU A 13 -21.32 -11.54 7.49
N ASN A 14 -22.21 -12.15 6.73
CA ASN A 14 -22.00 -13.52 6.28
C ASN A 14 -21.20 -13.53 4.97
N ALA A 15 -19.89 -13.70 5.06
CA ALA A 15 -19.05 -13.91 3.89
C ALA A 15 -19.11 -15.35 3.40
N LEU A 16 -18.72 -15.58 2.14
CA LEU A 16 -18.61 -16.91 1.57
C LEU A 16 -17.62 -17.80 2.34
N ALA A 17 -16.57 -17.19 2.88
CA ALA A 17 -15.58 -17.87 3.73
C ALA A 17 -16.06 -18.11 5.17
N GLY A 18 -17.23 -17.60 5.55
CA GLY A 18 -17.79 -17.69 6.90
C GLY A 18 -18.21 -16.34 7.48
N GLN A 19 -18.64 -16.34 8.73
CA GLN A 19 -19.06 -15.11 9.41
C GLN A 19 -17.86 -14.20 9.69
N VAL A 20 -17.99 -12.94 9.31
CA VAL A 20 -17.00 -11.89 9.58
C VAL A 20 -17.63 -10.86 10.51
N VAL A 21 -16.93 -10.53 11.59
CA VAL A 21 -17.33 -9.45 12.50
C VAL A 21 -16.49 -8.22 12.21
N LEU A 22 -17.15 -7.10 11.98
CA LEU A 22 -16.52 -5.80 11.75
C LEU A 22 -16.81 -4.88 12.94
N GLU A 23 -15.76 -4.38 13.57
CA GLU A 23 -15.83 -3.33 14.58
C GLU A 23 -16.34 -1.99 13.99
N PRO A 24 -16.81 -1.04 14.82
CA PRO A 24 -17.24 0.27 14.35
C PRO A 24 -16.17 0.95 13.49
N GLY A 25 -16.53 1.32 12.26
CA GLY A 25 -15.61 1.96 11.31
C GLY A 25 -14.63 1.02 10.60
N GLN A 26 -14.54 -0.25 10.98
CA GLN A 26 -13.64 -1.21 10.37
C GLN A 26 -14.04 -1.51 8.92
N THR A 27 -13.03 -1.62 8.07
CA THR A 27 -13.16 -2.05 6.67
C THR A 27 -12.47 -3.41 6.48
N ALA A 28 -13.10 -4.32 5.77
CA ALA A 28 -12.49 -5.59 5.37
C ALA A 28 -12.78 -5.91 3.91
N ASP A 29 -11.82 -6.53 3.23
CA ASP A 29 -12.05 -7.14 1.92
C ASP A 29 -12.57 -8.55 2.10
N VAL A 30 -13.81 -8.76 1.68
CA VAL A 30 -14.54 -10.02 1.85
C VAL A 30 -15.27 -10.40 0.58
N GLU A 31 -15.49 -11.69 0.41
CA GLU A 31 -16.32 -12.23 -0.66
C GLU A 31 -17.71 -12.54 -0.10
N ILE A 32 -18.76 -12.00 -0.71
CA ILE A 32 -20.16 -12.17 -0.30
C ILE A 32 -21.00 -12.53 -1.52
N SER A 33 -22.08 -13.30 -1.30
CA SER A 33 -23.05 -13.58 -2.36
C SER A 33 -23.87 -12.34 -2.70
N ASP A 34 -24.46 -12.30 -3.91
CA ASP A 34 -25.36 -11.21 -4.32
C ASP A 34 -26.61 -11.10 -3.44
N ASP A 35 -27.15 -12.22 -2.97
CA ASP A 35 -28.29 -12.23 -2.04
C ASP A 35 -27.94 -11.59 -0.70
N GLU A 36 -26.76 -11.92 -0.14
CA GLU A 36 -26.28 -11.33 1.11
C GLU A 36 -25.95 -9.85 0.92
N LEU A 37 -25.34 -9.47 -0.21
CA LEU A 37 -25.09 -8.06 -0.54
C LEU A 37 -26.40 -7.28 -0.57
N LYS A 38 -27.46 -7.83 -1.17
CA LYS A 38 -28.79 -7.20 -1.24
C LYS A 38 -29.41 -7.06 0.15
N ALA A 39 -29.38 -8.11 0.96
CA ALA A 39 -29.87 -8.09 2.34
C ALA A 39 -29.11 -7.05 3.18
N SER A 40 -27.78 -7.06 3.10
CA SER A 40 -26.92 -6.16 3.85
C SER A 40 -27.07 -4.70 3.44
N LYS A 41 -27.24 -4.41 2.14
CA LYS A 41 -27.58 -3.05 1.65
C LYS A 41 -28.91 -2.55 2.22
N ALA A 42 -29.90 -3.42 2.40
CA ALA A 42 -31.19 -3.05 2.99
C ALA A 42 -31.08 -2.66 4.47
N THR A 43 -30.15 -3.27 5.23
CA THR A 43 -29.93 -2.93 6.65
C THR A 43 -29.33 -1.54 6.87
N LYS A 44 -28.62 -1.02 5.87
CA LYS A 44 -27.83 0.23 5.98
C LYS A 44 -26.78 0.20 7.11
N TRP A 45 -26.29 -0.99 7.49
CA TRP A 45 -25.21 -1.12 8.46
C TRP A 45 -23.81 -1.03 7.84
N PHE A 46 -23.70 -1.24 6.54
CA PHE A 46 -22.43 -1.33 5.84
C PHE A 46 -22.38 -0.44 4.60
N ALA A 47 -21.20 0.08 4.30
CA ALA A 47 -20.87 0.69 3.02
C ALA A 47 -20.06 -0.31 2.17
N PHE A 48 -20.46 -0.48 0.90
CA PHE A 48 -19.88 -1.47 -0.01
C PHE A 48 -19.14 -0.79 -1.16
N ALA A 49 -17.87 -1.17 -1.37
CA ALA A 49 -17.06 -0.70 -2.48
C ALA A 49 -17.27 -1.53 -3.75
N LYS A 50 -18.46 -1.42 -4.34
CA LYS A 50 -18.59 -1.36 -5.81
C LYS A 50 -19.00 0.04 -6.28
N ASP A 51 -19.34 0.91 -5.33
CA ASP A 51 -19.70 2.33 -5.49
C ASP A 51 -18.57 3.27 -4.96
N ALA A 52 -17.40 2.72 -4.59
CA ALA A 52 -16.31 3.44 -3.94
C ALA A 52 -15.36 4.19 -4.90
N GLU A 53 -15.70 4.32 -6.18
CA GLU A 53 -15.11 5.40 -7.00
C GLU A 53 -15.71 6.78 -6.64
N LYS A 54 -16.69 6.84 -5.73
CA LYS A 54 -17.31 8.12 -5.29
C LYS A 54 -17.46 8.28 -3.78
N ALA A 55 -16.61 7.63 -3.00
CA ALA A 55 -16.39 8.03 -1.61
C ALA A 55 -15.06 8.78 -1.51
N ASP A 56 -15.01 9.92 -2.20
CA ASP A 56 -14.20 11.07 -1.80
C ASP A 56 -14.63 11.48 -0.39
N LYS A 57 -14.05 10.83 0.61
CA LYS A 57 -13.74 11.33 1.95
C LYS A 57 -12.54 10.51 2.40
N THR A 58 -11.33 10.99 2.17
CA THR A 58 -10.71 11.90 3.15
C THR A 58 -10.77 11.27 4.53
N GLU A 59 -10.06 10.15 4.70
CA GLU A 59 -9.21 10.08 5.88
C GLU A 59 -8.17 11.18 5.63
N ALA A 60 -8.35 12.29 6.34
CA ALA A 60 -7.24 13.19 6.61
C ALA A 60 -6.19 12.35 7.34
N ALA A 61 -5.36 11.63 6.59
CA ALA A 61 -4.02 11.36 7.02
C ALA A 61 -3.49 12.73 7.39
N ALA A 62 -3.34 12.95 8.69
CA ALA A 62 -2.87 14.20 9.26
C ALA A 62 -1.75 14.71 8.34
N ASP A 63 -1.89 15.94 7.83
CA ASP A 63 -0.93 16.54 6.89
C ASP A 63 0.54 16.32 7.31
N ASP A 64 0.77 16.19 8.62
CA ASP A 64 2.02 15.82 9.28
C ASP A 64 2.59 14.43 8.86
N GLU A 65 1.78 13.37 8.83
CA GLU A 65 2.24 12.02 8.49
C GLU A 65 2.48 11.88 6.99
N VAL A 66 1.66 12.54 6.16
CA VAL A 66 1.88 12.60 4.71
C VAL A 66 3.12 13.43 4.38
N ALA A 67 3.35 14.54 5.08
CA ALA A 67 4.57 15.34 4.93
C ALA A 67 5.81 14.53 5.33
N LYS A 68 5.77 13.83 6.46
CA LYS A 68 6.87 12.98 6.95
C LYS A 68 7.19 11.84 5.99
N LEU A 69 6.17 11.16 5.46
CA LEU A 69 6.37 10.09 4.47
C LEU A 69 6.95 10.63 3.15
N ARG A 70 6.57 11.85 2.73
CA ARG A 70 7.15 12.49 1.53
C ARG A 70 8.62 12.86 1.72
N GLU A 71 8.99 13.36 2.90
CA GLU A 71 10.40 13.63 3.23
C GLU A 71 11.21 12.33 3.27
N GLU A 72 10.68 11.26 3.87
CA GLU A 72 11.35 9.97 3.94
C GLU A 72 11.57 9.36 2.55
N VAL A 73 10.57 9.44 1.67
CA VAL A 73 10.68 8.99 0.27
C VAL A 73 11.72 9.81 -0.51
N ALA A 74 11.80 11.12 -0.29
CA ALA A 74 12.80 11.97 -0.93
C ALA A 74 14.23 11.64 -0.45
N ALA A 75 14.41 11.41 0.85
CA ALA A 75 15.69 11.02 1.43
C ALA A 75 16.15 9.64 0.93
N LEU A 76 15.24 8.66 0.87
CA LEU A 76 15.54 7.32 0.36
C LEU A 76 15.91 7.35 -1.14
N LYS A 77 15.24 8.19 -1.93
CA LYS A 77 15.56 8.35 -3.35
C LYS A 77 16.96 8.94 -3.55
N ALA A 78 17.29 9.99 -2.82
CA ALA A 78 18.62 10.60 -2.87
C ALA A 78 19.73 9.63 -2.41
N ALA A 79 19.47 8.82 -1.39
CA ALA A 79 20.39 7.79 -0.95
C ALA A 79 20.58 6.69 -2.01
N ASN A 80 19.52 6.31 -2.72
CA ASN A 80 19.57 5.31 -3.78
C ASN A 80 20.32 5.83 -5.01
N ASP A 81 20.11 7.09 -5.41
CA ASP A 81 20.87 7.73 -6.50
C ASP A 81 22.36 7.85 -6.16
N LYS A 82 22.68 8.17 -4.90
CA LYS A 82 24.07 8.19 -4.43
C LYS A 82 24.71 6.79 -4.43
N LEU A 83 24.00 5.77 -3.93
CA LEU A 83 24.47 4.39 -3.96
C LEU A 83 24.68 3.88 -5.39
N LYS A 84 23.82 4.26 -6.34
CA LYS A 84 24.02 3.94 -7.76
C LYS A 84 25.23 4.65 -8.35
N ALA A 85 25.44 5.92 -8.01
CA ALA A 85 26.62 6.65 -8.47
C ALA A 85 27.93 6.08 -7.87
N ASP A 86 27.92 5.69 -6.60
CA ASP A 86 29.04 5.03 -5.95
C ASP A 86 29.27 3.61 -6.53
N ALA A 87 28.21 2.86 -6.84
CA ALA A 87 28.32 1.56 -7.52
C ALA A 87 28.93 1.69 -8.93
N ASP A 88 28.47 2.65 -9.72
CA ASP A 88 28.99 2.92 -11.08
C ASP A 88 30.48 3.35 -11.03
N LYS A 89 30.84 4.18 -10.05
CA LYS A 89 32.23 4.61 -9.80
C LYS A 89 33.12 3.46 -9.32
N THR A 90 32.58 2.53 -8.54
CA THR A 90 33.29 1.33 -8.06
C THR A 90 33.49 0.32 -9.20
N GLU A 91 32.50 0.17 -10.08
CA GLU A 91 32.59 -0.68 -11.28
C GLU A 91 33.59 -0.11 -12.30
N ALA A 92 33.62 1.21 -12.48
CA ALA A 92 34.61 1.90 -13.30
C ALA A 92 36.04 1.78 -12.73
N ALA A 93 36.19 1.85 -11.40
CA ALA A 93 37.48 1.66 -10.74
C ALA A 93 37.98 0.20 -10.81
N ALA A 94 37.09 -0.77 -10.68
CA ALA A 94 37.42 -2.20 -10.83
C ALA A 94 37.86 -2.54 -12.26
N LYS A 95 37.26 -1.91 -13.28
CA LYS A 95 37.63 -2.11 -14.69
C LYS A 95 38.96 -1.43 -15.06
N ALA A 96 39.30 -0.31 -14.42
CA ALA A 96 40.60 0.35 -14.60
C ALA A 96 41.76 -0.44 -13.97
N ALA A 97 41.55 -1.06 -12.81
CA ALA A 97 42.55 -1.92 -12.16
C ALA A 97 42.83 -3.21 -12.96
N ALA A 98 41.83 -3.76 -13.65
CA ALA A 98 41.99 -4.94 -14.52
C ALA A 98 42.73 -4.65 -15.85
N THR A 99 42.82 -3.39 -16.28
CA THR A 99 43.45 -3.00 -17.56
C THR A 99 44.94 -2.62 -17.40
N GLY A 100 45.42 -2.40 -16.17
CA GLY A 100 46.81 -1.98 -15.89
C GLY A 100 47.84 -3.11 -15.75
N GLN A 101 47.43 -4.37 -15.59
CA GLN A 101 48.33 -5.54 -15.53
C GLN A 101 48.38 -6.26 -16.88
N GLY A 102 48.86 -5.58 -17.92
CA GLY A 102 48.92 -6.17 -19.28
C GLY A 102 50.07 -5.67 -20.13
N GLY A 103 51.18 -5.22 -19.52
CA GLY A 103 52.23 -4.54 -20.27
C GLY A 103 53.63 -4.67 -19.67
N GLU A 104 54.07 -5.87 -19.31
CA GLU A 104 55.51 -6.13 -19.20
C GLU A 104 55.78 -7.62 -19.46
N LYS A 105 56.34 -7.91 -20.64
CA LYS A 105 57.38 -8.90 -20.95
C LYS A 105 57.29 -9.32 -22.42
N LYS A 106 58.15 -8.72 -23.25
CA LYS A 106 58.97 -9.46 -24.20
C LYS A 106 60.25 -8.69 -24.47
#